data_AF-A0AA97HF92-F1
#
_entry.id   AF-A0AA97HF92-F1
#
_cell.length_a   1.000
_cell.length_b   1.000
_cell.length_c   1.000
_cell.angle_alpha   90.00
_cell.angle_beta   90.00
_cell.angle_gamma   90.00
#
_symmetry.space_group_name_H-M   'P 1'
#
loop_
_entity.id
_entity.type
_entity.pdbx_description
1 polymer ?
#
loop_
_entity_poly.entity_id
_entity_poly.type
_entity_poly.pdbx_seq_one_letter_code
_entity_poly.pdbx_strand_id
1 'polypeptide(L)' 'MNKIKLSGYIEVPREDLEAVEGELPNHIALTHQEAGCITFTVTQDTDKPVPFRCL' A
#
# COMPACT_ATOMS: atom_id res chain seq x y z
N MET A 1 20.34 -4.11 14.66
CA MET A 1 18.94 -4.13 14.18
C MET A 1 18.91 -4.67 12.77
N ASN A 2 18.27 -5.81 12.52
CA ASN A 2 17.98 -6.24 11.15
C ASN A 2 16.81 -5.40 10.62
N LYS A 3 17.00 -4.76 9.47
CA LYS A 3 15.89 -4.14 8.73
C LYS A 3 15.12 -5.25 8.03
N ILE A 4 13.87 -5.46 8.43
CA ILE A 4 12.97 -6.39 7.78
C ILE A 4 12.19 -5.59 6.73
N LYS A 5 12.16 -6.09 5.49
CA LYS A 5 11.33 -5.54 4.42
C LYS A 5 10.25 -6.55 4.07
N LEU A 6 9.00 -6.11 4.13
CA LEU A 6 7.85 -6.87 3.64
C LEU A 6 7.48 -6.29 2.28
N SER A 7 7.20 -7.15 1.30
CA SER A 7 6.77 -6.71 -0.02
C SER A 7 5.72 -7.66 -0.55
N GLY A 8 4.69 -7.10 -1.18
CA GLY A 8 3.55 -7.86 -1.68
C GLY A 8 2.72 -7.08 -2.68
N TYR A 9 1.68 -7.73 -3.18
CA TYR A 9 0.67 -7.09 -4.01
C TYR A 9 -0.72 -7.51 -3.57
N ILE A 10 -1.70 -6.66 -3.84
CA ILE A 10 -3.13 -6.95 -3.65
C ILE A 10 -3.86 -6.72 -4.96
N GLU A 11 -4.76 -7.62 -5.32
CA GLU A 11 -5.65 -7.46 -6.46
C GLU A 11 -6.94 -6.78 -5.99
N VAL A 12 -7.25 -5.61 -6.54
CA VAL A 12 -8.43 -4.82 -6.16
C VAL A 12 -9.46 -4.89 -7.29
N PRO A 13 -10.70 -5.34 -7.00
CA PRO A 13 -11.80 -5.28 -7.95
C PRO A 13 -12.07 -3.84 -8.40
N ARG A 14 -12.50 -3.66 -9.64
CA ARG A 14 -12.75 -2.31 -10.19
C ARG A 14 -13.82 -1.54 -9.40
N GLU A 15 -14.80 -2.23 -8.85
CA GLU A 15 -15.86 -1.64 -8.03
C GLU A 15 -15.35 -1.06 -6.70
N ASP A 16 -14.28 -1.63 -6.15
CA ASP A 16 -13.67 -1.21 -4.89
C ASP A 16 -12.53 -0.20 -5.10
N LEU A 17 -12.08 0.01 -6.34
CA LEU A 17 -10.90 0.82 -6.63
C LEU A 17 -11.02 2.24 -6.11
N GLU A 18 -12.17 2.90 -6.31
CA GLU A 18 -12.41 4.26 -5.83
C GLU A 18 -12.35 4.35 -4.29
N ALA A 19 -12.93 3.36 -3.61
CA ALA A 19 -12.90 3.29 -2.15
C ALA A 19 -11.47 3.06 -1.62
N VAL A 20 -10.71 2.18 -2.27
CA VAL A 20 -9.31 1.92 -1.92
C VAL A 20 -8.45 3.16 -2.18
N GLU A 21 -8.58 3.82 -3.34
CA GLU A 21 -7.83 5.04 -3.65
C GLU A 21 -8.17 6.18 -2.69
N GLY A 22 -9.43 6.29 -2.24
CA GLY A 22 -9.86 7.28 -1.25
C GLY A 22 -9.24 7.08 0.13
N GLU A 23 -9.16 5.83 0.60
CA GLU A 23 -8.65 5.51 1.94
C GLU A 23 -7.13 5.22 1.98
N LEU A 24 -6.50 4.94 0.84
CA LEU A 24 -5.08 4.61 0.77
C LEU A 24 -4.16 5.68 1.38
N PRO A 25 -4.37 7.01 1.16
CA PRO A 25 -3.56 8.05 1.80
C PRO A 25 -3.66 8.02 3.33
N ASN A 26 -4.86 7.79 3.86
CA ASN A 26 -5.11 7.68 5.30
C ASN A 26 -4.40 6.44 5.86
N HIS A 27 -4.52 5.30 5.20
CA HIS A 27 -3.84 4.07 5.61
C HIS A 27 -2.31 4.23 5.65
N ILE A 28 -1.71 4.82 4.60
CA ILE A 28 -0.26 5.10 4.56
C ILE A 28 0.16 5.99 5.73
N ALA A 29 -0.61 7.05 6.02
CA ALA A 29 -0.32 7.95 7.13
C ALA A 29 -0.41 7.25 8.50
N LEU A 30 -1.37 6.35 8.69
CA LEU A 30 -1.51 5.57 9.91
C LEU A 30 -0.35 4.57 10.08
N THR A 31 0.03 3.85 9.01
CA THR A 31 1.15 2.88 9.04
C THR A 31 2.48 3.56 9.33
N HIS A 32 2.71 4.78 8.83
CA HIS A 32 3.91 5.56 9.17
C HIS A 32 3.98 5.97 10.65
N GLN A 33 2.86 6.05 11.35
CA GLN A 33 2.81 6.38 12.78
C GLN A 33 3.02 5.14 13.68
N GLU A 34 3.01 3.94 13.11
CA GLU A 34 3.23 2.71 13.87
C GLU A 34 4.67 2.60 14.38
N ALA A 35 4.82 2.18 15.63
CA ALA A 35 6.11 1.99 16.26
C ALA A 35 6.89 0.88 15.53
N GLY A 36 8.02 1.26 14.91
CA GLY A 36 8.86 0.33 14.15
C GLY A 36 8.68 0.43 12.63
N CYS A 37 7.73 1.23 12.14
CA CYS A 37 7.65 1.56 10.72
C CYS A 37 8.79 2.51 10.35
N ILE A 38 9.72 2.03 9.52
CA ILE A 38 10.83 2.84 8.99
C ILE A 38 10.45 3.43 7.63
N THR A 39 9.73 2.67 6.82
CA THR A 39 9.24 3.05 5.51
C THR A 39 8.03 2.19 5.16
N PHE A 40 7.09 2.78 4.42
CA PHE A 40 5.92 2.11 3.89
C PHE A 40 5.54 2.81 2.59
N THR A 41 5.58 2.10 1.47
CA THR A 41 5.27 2.69 0.16
C THR A 41 4.25 1.81 -0.56
N VAL A 42 3.18 2.42 -1.06
CA VAL A 42 2.21 1.73 -1.91
C VAL A 42 2.21 2.39 -3.28
N THR A 43 2.42 1.60 -4.34
CA THR A 43 2.37 2.05 -5.73
C THR A 43 1.35 1.24 -6.49
N GLN A 44 0.42 1.91 -7.16
CA GLN A 44 -0.45 1.26 -8.14
C GLN A 44 0.34 0.97 -9.42
N ASP A 45 0.21 -0.24 -9.95
CA ASP A 45 0.84 -0.58 -11.22
C ASP A 45 0.12 0.16 -12.37
N THR A 46 0.88 0.93 -13.16
CA THR A 46 0.30 1.72 -14.26
C THR A 46 0.07 0.90 -15.54
N ASP A 47 0.68 -0.29 -15.64
CA ASP A 47 0.54 -1.20 -16.77
C ASP A 47 -0.64 -2.18 -16.55
N LYS A 48 -1.02 -2.42 -15.29
CA LYS A 48 -2.17 -3.25 -14.92
C LYS A 48 -3.08 -2.52 -13.92
N PRO A 49 -4.37 -2.33 -14.20
CA PRO A 49 -5.26 -1.55 -13.35
C PRO A 49 -5.56 -2.17 -11.96
N VAL A 50 -5.01 -3.34 -11.65
CA VAL A 50 -5.48 -4.22 -10.55
C VAL A 50 -4.49 -4.54 -9.44
N PRO A 51 -3.14 -4.51 -9.57
CA PRO A 51 -2.28 -4.74 -8.42
C PRO A 51 -1.75 -3.42 -7.80
N PHE A 52 -2.09 -3.18 -6.53
CA PHE A 52 -1.29 -2.28 -5.68
C PHE A 52 -0.10 -3.05 -5.15
N ARG A 53 1.09 -2.46 -5.21
CA ARG A 53 2.33 -3.03 -4.67
C ARG A 53 2.71 -2.29 -3.39
N CYS A 54 2.76 -3.02 -2.27
CA CYS A 54 3.23 -2.51 -0.98
C CYS A 54 4.71 -2.89 -0.80
N LEU A 55 5.56 -1.92 -0.46
CA LEU A 55 7.02 -2.01 -0.34
C LEU A 55 7.55 -1.43 0.97
#